data_AF-A0A378XCQ2-F1
#
_entry.id   AF-A0A378XCQ2-F1
#
_cell.length_a   1.000
_cell.length_b   1.000
_cell.length_c   1.000
_cell.angle_alpha   90.00
_cell.angle_beta   90.00
_cell.angle_gamma   90.00
#
_symmetry.space_group_name_H-M   'P 1'
#
loop_
_entity.id
_entity.type
_entity.pdbx_description
1 polymer ?
#
loop_
_entity_poly.entity_id
_entity_poly.type
_entity_poly.pdbx_seq_one_letter_code
_entity_poly.pdbx_strand_id
1 'polypeptide(L)'
;MPGKDGLTHGKDIFYESFMMKRRQILKASAAALLMAPPVLRAQTHAEHGTSMARHHEMMGDGQHGAHADMAEALLPLDRMPSQRPLEALPRLKNASSKAGRFKATLTAAPAQKTVANRTPTEFWLYNDLLPGPQIEVFEGDEVEILFKNQLPEPTTVHWHGLPVPSDQDGNPQDSVPAGEERIYRFTLPKGSAGTYWYHPHPHGLGV
;
A
#
# COMPACT_ATOMS: atom_id res chain seq x y z
N MET A 1 75.04 -0.46 12.91
CA MET A 1 74.81 -1.23 14.15
C MET A 1 75.37 -0.43 15.32
N PRO A 2 74.72 -0.26 16.48
CA PRO A 2 73.30 -0.10 16.82
C PRO A 2 73.00 1.26 17.54
N GLY A 3 71.71 1.54 17.82
CA GLY A 3 71.27 2.39 18.95
C GLY A 3 70.52 3.70 18.64
N LYS A 4 69.21 3.75 18.95
CA LYS A 4 68.59 4.51 20.06
C LYS A 4 67.06 4.69 19.87
N ASP A 5 66.30 4.16 20.82
CA ASP A 5 65.25 4.80 21.65
C ASP A 5 64.30 5.78 20.92
N GLY A 6 62.98 5.59 20.84
CA GLY A 6 62.03 5.20 21.87
C GLY A 6 61.13 6.41 22.18
N LEU A 7 59.83 6.35 21.87
CA LEU A 7 58.77 7.22 22.41
C LEU A 7 57.38 6.61 22.08
N THR A 8 56.73 6.08 23.13
CA THR A 8 55.34 6.30 23.62
C THR A 8 54.19 6.42 22.59
N HIS A 9 52.98 5.84 22.72
CA HIS A 9 52.06 5.54 23.82
C HIS A 9 50.94 4.69 23.14
N GLY A 10 50.52 3.50 23.58
CA GLY A 10 49.65 3.28 24.73
C GLY A 10 48.19 3.69 24.47
N LYS A 11 47.34 2.77 23.99
CA LYS A 11 46.12 2.26 24.66
C LYS A 11 45.05 1.77 23.69
N ASP A 12 44.74 0.49 23.84
CA ASP A 12 43.50 -0.16 23.46
C ASP A 12 42.27 0.65 23.90
N ILE A 13 41.31 0.84 23.01
CA ILE A 13 39.92 1.17 23.37
C ILE A 13 38.96 0.69 22.27
N PHE A 14 38.37 -0.48 22.54
CA PHE A 14 36.97 -0.85 22.34
C PHE A 14 36.21 -0.30 21.11
N TYR A 15 35.85 -1.20 20.18
CA TYR A 15 34.54 -1.15 19.52
C TYR A 15 33.92 -2.56 19.52
N GLU A 16 33.37 -2.90 20.68
CA GLU A 16 32.51 -4.06 20.89
C GLU A 16 31.12 -3.81 20.28
N SER A 17 30.77 -4.69 19.34
CA SER A 17 29.46 -5.34 19.19
C SER A 17 28.24 -4.60 19.76
N PHE A 18 27.53 -3.83 18.93
CA PHE A 18 26.18 -3.39 19.23
C PHE A 18 25.14 -4.40 18.71
N MET A 19 25.17 -5.60 19.31
CA MET A 19 24.08 -6.58 19.21
C MET A 19 22.97 -6.21 20.20
N MET A 20 22.04 -5.37 19.77
CA MET A 20 20.91 -4.94 20.59
C MET A 20 19.89 -6.09 20.72
N LYS A 21 19.81 -6.68 21.93
CA LYS A 21 18.89 -7.76 22.30
C LYS A 21 17.44 -7.26 22.33
N ARG A 22 16.59 -7.80 21.44
CA ARG A 22 15.14 -7.58 21.28
C ARG A 22 14.24 -8.05 22.47
N ARG A 23 14.65 -7.86 23.73
CA ARG A 23 13.90 -8.37 24.90
C ARG A 23 13.63 -7.37 26.04
N GLN A 24 13.73 -6.06 25.80
CA GLN A 24 13.18 -5.06 26.73
C GLN A 24 11.91 -4.44 26.14
N ILE A 25 10.84 -5.21 26.29
CA ILE A 25 9.47 -4.92 25.93
C ILE A 25 8.72 -4.46 27.21
N LEU A 26 7.81 -3.49 27.06
CA LEU A 26 6.63 -3.19 27.89
C LEU A 26 6.84 -2.84 29.38
N LYS A 27 6.92 -1.54 29.73
CA LYS A 27 6.27 -0.93 30.92
C LYS A 27 6.00 0.57 30.66
N ALA A 28 4.79 1.04 31.02
CA ALA A 28 4.17 2.36 30.81
C ALA A 28 3.62 2.55 29.38
N SER A 29 2.30 2.57 29.13
CA SER A 29 1.33 3.47 29.76
C SER A 29 -0.07 2.84 29.84
N ALA A 30 -0.55 2.58 31.05
CA ALA A 30 -1.95 2.27 31.35
C ALA A 30 -2.28 2.90 32.71
N ALA A 31 -2.59 4.21 32.71
CA ALA A 31 -3.17 4.91 33.86
C ALA A 31 -3.58 6.34 33.47
N ALA A 32 -4.70 6.48 32.76
CA ALA A 32 -5.44 7.76 32.68
C ALA A 32 -6.90 7.51 32.26
N LEU A 33 -7.58 6.56 32.93
CA LEU A 33 -9.03 6.46 32.89
C LEU A 33 -9.46 6.10 34.30
N LEU A 34 -9.89 7.09 35.09
CA LEU A 34 -10.69 7.00 36.32
C LEU A 34 -10.54 8.33 37.09
N MET A 35 -11.44 9.29 36.87
CA MET A 35 -11.93 10.27 37.85
C MET A 35 -12.90 11.25 37.16
N ALA A 36 -14.20 10.94 37.12
CA ALA A 36 -15.26 11.94 36.99
C ALA A 36 -16.53 11.42 37.71
N PRO A 37 -17.09 12.15 38.70
CA PRO A 37 -18.23 11.69 39.49
C PRO A 37 -19.61 11.91 38.81
N PRO A 38 -20.65 11.17 39.23
CA PRO A 38 -21.93 11.08 38.54
C PRO A 38 -23.00 11.96 39.22
N VAL A 39 -23.12 13.23 38.85
CA VAL A 39 -24.29 14.05 39.22
C VAL A 39 -24.56 15.09 38.13
N LEU A 40 -25.45 14.78 37.17
CA LEU A 40 -26.63 15.60 36.90
C LEU A 40 -27.54 14.86 35.90
N ARG A 41 -28.57 14.23 36.48
CA ARG A 41 -29.69 13.60 35.81
C ARG A 41 -30.80 14.65 35.70
N ALA A 42 -31.24 14.93 34.47
CA ALA A 42 -32.57 15.40 34.04
C ALA A 42 -33.16 16.69 34.65
N GLN A 43 -34.09 17.29 33.88
CA GLN A 43 -35.05 18.39 34.18
C GLN A 43 -34.55 19.79 33.76
N THR A 44 -35.28 20.66 33.06
CA THR A 44 -36.70 20.76 32.67
C THR A 44 -36.89 21.85 31.59
N HIS A 45 -37.78 21.58 30.62
CA HIS A 45 -38.83 22.43 30.01
C HIS A 45 -38.60 23.89 29.53
N ALA A 46 -39.00 24.10 28.26
CA ALA A 46 -39.88 25.18 27.75
C ALA A 46 -39.25 26.60 27.66
N GLU A 47 -39.45 27.47 26.67
CA GLU A 47 -40.44 27.69 25.62
C GLU A 47 -39.78 28.51 24.48
N HIS A 48 -40.23 28.35 23.23
CA HIS A 48 -40.53 29.50 22.36
C HIS A 48 -41.60 29.07 21.36
N GLY A 49 -42.78 29.66 21.53
CA GLY A 49 -43.98 29.34 20.77
C GLY A 49 -44.05 29.99 19.39
N THR A 50 -44.73 29.25 18.51
CA THR A 50 -45.79 29.69 17.58
C THR A 50 -45.52 30.83 16.59
N SER A 51 -45.53 30.47 15.31
CA SER A 51 -46.23 31.22 14.27
C SER A 51 -47.13 30.29 13.45
N MET A 52 -48.41 30.68 13.40
CA MET A 52 -49.52 30.23 12.56
C MET A 52 -49.15 30.25 11.06
N ALA A 53 -49.79 29.58 10.10
CA ALA A 53 -50.95 28.69 10.02
C ALA A 53 -50.96 28.03 8.63
N ARG A 54 -51.60 26.85 8.57
CA ARG A 54 -52.40 26.27 7.45
C ARG A 54 -51.94 26.53 6.02
N HIS A 55 -51.52 25.47 5.33
CA HIS A 55 -51.97 25.21 3.97
C HIS A 55 -52.34 23.72 3.83
N HIS A 56 -53.35 23.48 3.00
CA HIS A 56 -54.22 22.32 2.90
C HIS A 56 -53.54 20.96 2.69
N GLU A 57 -54.13 19.97 3.36
CA GLU A 57 -54.07 18.54 3.09
C GLU A 57 -54.74 18.23 1.74
N MET A 58 -53.98 17.58 0.84
CA MET A 58 -54.50 16.83 -0.30
C MET A 58 -53.79 15.48 -0.28
N MET A 59 -54.56 14.45 0.06
CA MET A 59 -54.20 13.04 -0.05
C MET A 59 -53.83 12.71 -1.49
N GLY A 60 -52.63 12.16 -1.69
CA GLY A 60 -52.16 11.63 -2.96
C GLY A 60 -51.37 10.36 -2.68
N ASP A 61 -51.85 9.27 -3.26
CA ASP A 61 -51.45 7.88 -3.03
C ASP A 61 -49.94 7.65 -2.91
N GLY A 62 -49.62 6.78 -1.95
CA GLY A 62 -48.28 6.26 -1.73
C GLY A 62 -47.69 5.61 -2.98
N GLN A 63 -46.61 6.19 -3.46
CA GLN A 63 -45.48 5.44 -3.96
C GLN A 63 -44.28 5.81 -3.10
N HIS A 64 -44.15 5.10 -1.99
CA HIS A 64 -42.83 4.85 -1.44
C HIS A 64 -42.06 4.13 -2.55
N GLY A 65 -41.32 4.89 -3.35
CA GLY A 65 -40.30 4.35 -4.22
C GLY A 65 -39.45 3.47 -3.33
N ALA A 66 -39.53 2.15 -3.58
CA ALA A 66 -38.61 1.22 -2.99
C ALA A 66 -37.23 1.70 -3.42
N HIS A 67 -36.51 2.36 -2.51
CA HIS A 67 -35.08 2.25 -2.48
C HIS A 67 -34.82 0.78 -2.21
N ALA A 68 -34.91 -0.02 -3.27
CA ALA A 68 -34.49 -1.39 -3.25
C ALA A 68 -33.05 -1.34 -2.75
N ASP A 69 -32.83 -1.93 -1.58
CA ASP A 69 -31.54 -2.38 -1.13
C ASP A 69 -30.92 -3.18 -2.29
N MET A 70 -30.20 -2.49 -3.16
CA MET A 70 -29.31 -3.11 -4.13
C MET A 70 -28.05 -3.52 -3.36
N ALA A 71 -28.21 -4.39 -2.36
CA ALA A 71 -27.12 -5.26 -1.96
C ALA A 71 -26.93 -6.19 -3.16
N GLU A 72 -26.12 -5.75 -4.12
CA GLU A 72 -25.83 -6.52 -5.31
C GLU A 72 -25.25 -7.86 -4.85
N ALA A 73 -26.02 -8.93 -5.08
CA ALA A 73 -25.64 -10.25 -4.61
C ALA A 73 -24.27 -10.60 -5.19
N LEU A 74 -23.34 -11.00 -4.31
CA LEU A 74 -22.02 -11.45 -4.72
C LEU A 74 -22.13 -12.52 -5.81
N LEU A 75 -21.17 -12.52 -6.74
CA LEU A 75 -21.14 -13.55 -7.77
C LEU A 75 -21.00 -14.94 -7.12
N PRO A 76 -21.92 -15.89 -7.42
CA PRO A 76 -21.79 -17.26 -6.97
C PRO A 76 -20.46 -17.90 -7.43
N LEU A 77 -19.79 -18.63 -6.54
CA LEU A 77 -18.47 -19.23 -6.80
C LEU A 77 -18.46 -20.23 -7.95
N ASP A 78 -19.57 -20.93 -8.19
CA ASP A 78 -19.75 -21.87 -9.31
C ASP A 78 -19.73 -21.17 -10.68
N ARG A 79 -19.90 -19.86 -10.72
CA ARG A 79 -19.77 -19.04 -11.92
C ARG A 79 -18.34 -18.56 -12.17
N MET A 80 -17.45 -18.66 -11.20
CA MET A 80 -16.04 -18.33 -11.42
C MET A 80 -15.37 -19.38 -12.31
N PRO A 81 -14.47 -18.97 -13.22
CA PRO A 81 -13.72 -19.93 -14.00
C PRO A 81 -12.92 -20.83 -13.08
N SER A 82 -13.03 -22.14 -13.31
CA SER A 82 -12.29 -23.15 -12.58
C SER A 82 -11.75 -24.19 -13.56
N GLN A 83 -10.79 -25.00 -13.12
CA GLN A 83 -10.20 -26.10 -13.91
C GLN A 83 -9.54 -25.64 -15.23
N ARG A 84 -9.19 -24.36 -15.35
CA ARG A 84 -8.33 -23.88 -16.45
C ARG A 84 -6.88 -24.30 -16.17
N PRO A 85 -6.07 -24.57 -17.21
CA PRO A 85 -4.64 -24.74 -17.04
C PRO A 85 -4.02 -23.53 -16.32
N LEU A 86 -3.08 -23.78 -15.42
CA LEU A 86 -2.33 -22.70 -14.77
C LEU A 86 -1.37 -22.09 -15.79
N GLU A 87 -1.57 -20.81 -16.10
CA GLU A 87 -0.68 -20.07 -17.00
C GLU A 87 0.59 -19.61 -16.27
N ALA A 88 1.71 -19.56 -17.00
CA ALA A 88 2.94 -18.96 -16.50
C ALA A 88 2.78 -17.44 -16.37
N LEU A 89 3.43 -16.84 -15.38
CA LEU A 89 3.37 -15.39 -15.19
C LEU A 89 4.07 -14.67 -16.35
N PRO A 90 3.43 -13.64 -16.96
CA PRO A 90 4.10 -12.80 -17.93
C PRO A 90 5.26 -12.07 -17.25
N ARG A 91 6.44 -12.09 -17.87
CA ARG A 91 7.63 -11.43 -17.31
C ARG A 91 7.70 -9.96 -17.77
N LEU A 92 8.09 -9.08 -16.85
CA LEU A 92 8.42 -7.70 -17.19
C LEU A 92 9.71 -7.67 -18.01
N LYS A 93 9.62 -7.20 -19.25
CA LYS A 93 10.76 -7.19 -20.16
C LYS A 93 11.82 -6.19 -19.71
N ASN A 94 13.07 -6.66 -19.58
CA ASN A 94 14.22 -5.80 -19.40
C ASN A 94 14.52 -5.06 -20.73
N ALA A 95 14.49 -3.73 -20.68
CA ALA A 95 14.83 -2.83 -21.78
C ALA A 95 16.33 -2.51 -21.85
N SER A 96 17.13 -2.91 -20.86
CA SER A 96 18.59 -2.80 -20.91
C SER A 96 19.22 -4.02 -21.60
N SER A 97 20.27 -3.76 -22.39
CA SER A 97 21.16 -4.80 -22.92
C SER A 97 22.46 -4.94 -22.13
N LYS A 98 22.64 -4.13 -21.07
CA LYS A 98 23.87 -4.15 -20.26
C LYS A 98 23.77 -5.23 -19.18
N ALA A 99 24.83 -6.02 -19.01
CA ALA A 99 24.95 -6.97 -17.92
C ALA A 99 24.86 -6.24 -16.57
N GLY A 100 24.20 -6.85 -15.59
CA GLY A 100 24.01 -6.26 -14.26
C GLY A 100 23.03 -5.08 -14.22
N ARG A 101 22.21 -4.87 -15.27
CA ARG A 101 21.27 -3.76 -15.32
C ARG A 101 19.88 -4.21 -15.75
N PHE A 102 18.89 -3.85 -14.94
CA PHE A 102 17.48 -4.02 -15.26
C PHE A 102 16.82 -2.67 -15.46
N LYS A 103 16.25 -2.43 -16.64
CA LYS A 103 15.45 -1.24 -16.94
C LYS A 103 14.07 -1.63 -17.41
N ALA A 104 13.01 -1.07 -16.83
CA ALA A 104 11.66 -1.34 -17.31
C ALA A 104 10.71 -0.17 -17.05
N THR A 105 9.52 -0.27 -17.66
CA THR A 105 8.39 0.61 -17.37
C THR A 105 7.27 -0.22 -16.77
N LEU A 106 6.70 0.27 -15.68
CA LEU A 106 5.54 -0.31 -15.02
C LEU A 106 4.45 0.77 -14.99
N THR A 107 3.33 0.53 -15.64
CA THR A 107 2.21 1.47 -15.76
C THR A 107 1.02 0.94 -14.99
N ALA A 108 0.54 1.67 -13.99
CA ALA A 108 -0.76 1.40 -13.38
C ALA A 108 -1.85 2.14 -14.16
N ALA A 109 -2.88 1.44 -14.62
CA ALA A 109 -3.99 2.04 -15.38
C ALA A 109 -5.30 1.26 -15.16
N PRO A 110 -6.48 1.91 -15.30
CA PRO A 110 -7.75 1.20 -15.38
C PRO A 110 -7.82 0.35 -16.66
N ALA A 111 -8.40 -0.84 -16.56
CA ALA A 111 -8.55 -1.79 -17.65
C ALA A 111 -9.82 -2.64 -17.47
N GLN A 112 -10.52 -2.92 -18.57
CA GLN A 112 -11.68 -3.80 -18.58
C GLN A 112 -11.23 -5.24 -18.84
N LYS A 113 -11.43 -6.16 -17.88
CA LYS A 113 -11.17 -7.60 -18.06
C LYS A 113 -12.42 -8.43 -17.85
N THR A 114 -12.54 -9.50 -18.64
CA THR A 114 -13.62 -10.50 -18.48
C THR A 114 -13.04 -11.74 -17.83
N VAL A 115 -13.42 -12.00 -16.56
CA VAL A 115 -12.94 -13.18 -15.82
C VAL A 115 -13.94 -14.33 -15.98
N ALA A 116 -15.19 -14.14 -15.55
CA ALA A 116 -16.21 -15.19 -15.43
C ALA A 116 -17.19 -15.30 -16.62
N ASN A 117 -16.76 -14.97 -17.85
CA ASN A 117 -17.63 -14.93 -19.04
C ASN A 117 -18.88 -14.05 -18.86
N ARG A 118 -18.76 -12.94 -18.10
CA ARG A 118 -19.83 -11.95 -17.86
C ARG A 118 -19.46 -10.58 -18.45
N THR A 119 -20.17 -9.57 -18.00
CA THR A 119 -19.87 -8.15 -18.18
C THR A 119 -18.39 -7.88 -17.87
N PRO A 120 -17.69 -7.07 -18.70
CA PRO A 120 -16.37 -6.59 -18.38
C PRO A 120 -16.35 -5.93 -16.99
N THR A 121 -15.37 -6.33 -16.16
CA THR A 121 -15.12 -5.75 -14.85
C THR A 121 -13.94 -4.80 -14.97
N GLU A 122 -14.06 -3.64 -14.34
CA GLU A 122 -12.94 -2.70 -14.23
C GLU A 122 -11.92 -3.22 -13.21
N PHE A 123 -10.67 -3.26 -13.63
CA PHE A 123 -9.52 -3.55 -12.80
C PHE A 123 -8.52 -2.42 -12.92
N TRP A 124 -7.74 -2.19 -11.87
CA TRP A 124 -6.54 -1.38 -11.96
C TRP A 124 -5.34 -2.30 -12.05
N LEU A 125 -4.66 -2.26 -13.20
CA LEU A 125 -3.67 -3.26 -13.57
C LEU A 125 -2.31 -2.62 -13.82
N TYR A 126 -1.26 -3.38 -13.54
CA TYR A 126 0.07 -3.07 -14.03
C TYR A 126 0.24 -3.62 -15.44
N ASN A 127 0.59 -2.75 -16.40
CA ASN A 127 0.84 -3.05 -17.81
C ASN A 127 -0.32 -3.79 -18.51
N ASP A 128 -1.57 -3.55 -18.13
CA ASP A 128 -2.76 -4.24 -18.64
C ASP A 128 -2.74 -5.77 -18.44
N LEU A 129 -1.98 -6.25 -17.45
CA LEU A 129 -1.83 -7.67 -17.13
C LEU A 129 -2.55 -8.02 -15.83
N LEU A 130 -3.25 -9.16 -15.82
CA LEU A 130 -3.92 -9.73 -14.66
C LEU A 130 -3.46 -11.19 -14.48
N PRO A 131 -2.58 -11.49 -13.49
CA PRO A 131 -1.91 -10.57 -12.58
C PRO A 131 -0.85 -9.69 -13.30
N GLY A 132 -0.34 -8.68 -12.59
CA GLY A 132 0.76 -7.83 -13.07
C GLY A 132 2.03 -8.64 -13.40
N PRO A 133 2.95 -8.09 -14.22
CA PRO A 133 4.08 -8.84 -14.73
C PRO A 133 5.08 -9.22 -13.62
N GLN A 134 5.64 -10.43 -13.70
CA GLN A 134 6.72 -10.90 -12.83
C GLN A 134 8.02 -10.12 -13.13
N ILE A 135 8.67 -9.62 -12.09
CA ILE A 135 10.01 -9.03 -12.18
C ILE A 135 11.02 -10.09 -11.72
N GLU A 136 11.98 -10.42 -12.57
CA GLU A 136 13.08 -11.35 -12.27
C GLU A 136 14.40 -10.61 -12.46
N VAL A 137 15.17 -10.51 -11.39
CA VAL A 137 16.41 -9.74 -11.24
C VAL A 137 17.37 -10.50 -10.33
N PHE A 138 18.66 -10.19 -10.40
CA PHE A 138 19.72 -10.91 -9.71
C PHE A 138 20.42 -10.03 -8.67
N GLU A 139 21.00 -10.66 -7.65
CA GLU A 139 21.86 -9.96 -6.69
C GLU A 139 22.98 -9.21 -7.41
N GLY A 140 23.18 -7.93 -7.04
CA GLY A 140 24.14 -7.04 -7.68
C GLY A 140 23.58 -6.26 -8.88
N ASP A 141 22.38 -6.57 -9.38
CA ASP A 141 21.75 -5.79 -10.45
C ASP A 141 21.47 -4.34 -10.00
N GLU A 142 21.74 -3.38 -10.90
CA GLU A 142 21.17 -2.04 -10.86
C GLU A 142 19.79 -2.06 -11.49
N VAL A 143 18.75 -1.91 -10.66
CA VAL A 143 17.35 -1.89 -11.07
C VAL A 143 16.88 -0.44 -11.23
N GLU A 144 16.25 -0.13 -12.36
CA GLU A 144 15.62 1.15 -12.64
C GLU A 144 14.24 0.91 -13.28
N ILE A 145 13.18 1.25 -12.55
CA ILE A 145 11.80 1.09 -13.00
C ILE A 145 11.15 2.46 -13.09
N LEU A 146 10.76 2.86 -14.30
CA LEU A 146 9.90 4.01 -14.52
C LEU A 146 8.46 3.59 -14.21
N PHE A 147 7.94 4.03 -13.08
CA PHE A 147 6.56 3.85 -12.72
C PHE A 147 5.72 5.00 -13.27
N LYS A 148 4.63 4.67 -13.97
CA LYS A 148 3.66 5.62 -14.52
C LYS A 148 2.31 5.41 -13.87
N ASN A 149 1.80 6.44 -13.21
CA ASN A 149 0.47 6.40 -12.61
C ASN A 149 -0.56 6.99 -13.57
N GLN A 150 -1.31 6.13 -14.26
CA GLN A 150 -2.44 6.54 -15.11
C GLN A 150 -3.79 6.27 -14.42
N LEU A 151 -3.79 6.01 -13.11
CA LEU A 151 -5.00 5.93 -12.29
C LEU A 151 -5.54 7.34 -12.01
N PRO A 152 -6.84 7.47 -11.66
CA PRO A 152 -7.43 8.75 -11.28
C PRO A 152 -7.00 9.24 -9.88
N GLU A 153 -6.16 8.49 -9.16
CA GLU A 153 -5.74 8.81 -7.79
C GLU A 153 -4.25 8.56 -7.53
N PRO A 154 -3.66 9.19 -6.49
CA PRO A 154 -2.28 8.94 -6.10
C PRO A 154 -2.06 7.48 -5.68
N THR A 155 -0.92 6.90 -6.05
CA THR A 155 -0.56 5.53 -5.68
C THR A 155 0.94 5.37 -5.47
N THR A 156 1.38 4.18 -5.04
CA THR A 156 2.80 3.82 -4.95
C THR A 156 3.05 2.44 -5.55
N VAL A 157 4.32 2.08 -5.68
CA VAL A 157 4.74 0.67 -5.81
C VAL A 157 5.65 0.36 -4.63
N HIS A 158 5.17 -0.48 -3.71
CA HIS A 158 5.96 -0.98 -2.59
C HIS A 158 6.60 -2.33 -2.95
N TRP A 159 7.90 -2.47 -2.72
CA TRP A 159 8.67 -3.68 -3.02
C TRP A 159 8.69 -4.61 -1.81
N HIS A 160 7.54 -5.21 -1.49
CA HIS A 160 7.30 -5.93 -0.24
C HIS A 160 8.38 -6.97 0.07
N GLY A 161 9.15 -6.69 1.13
CA GLY A 161 10.21 -7.54 1.66
C GLY A 161 11.58 -7.37 0.98
N LEU A 162 11.65 -6.65 -0.13
CA LEU A 162 12.90 -6.42 -0.86
C LEU A 162 13.76 -5.39 -0.10
N PRO A 163 15.07 -5.65 0.13
CA PRO A 163 15.92 -4.74 0.91
C PRO A 163 16.36 -3.53 0.08
N VAL A 164 15.48 -2.56 -0.08
CA VAL A 164 15.72 -1.30 -0.83
C VAL A 164 15.80 -0.09 0.12
N PRO A 165 16.45 1.02 -0.30
CA PRO A 165 16.40 2.28 0.44
C PRO A 165 14.96 2.79 0.63
N SER A 166 14.67 3.46 1.75
CA SER A 166 13.30 3.86 2.11
C SER A 166 12.66 4.84 1.12
N ASP A 167 13.46 5.70 0.48
CA ASP A 167 13.05 6.63 -0.58
C ASP A 167 12.79 5.93 -1.92
N GLN A 168 13.14 4.64 -2.02
CA GLN A 168 12.90 3.79 -3.19
C GLN A 168 11.84 2.72 -2.91
N ASP A 169 11.30 2.67 -1.68
CA ASP A 169 10.42 1.61 -1.20
C ASP A 169 8.92 1.87 -1.42
N GLY A 170 8.56 3.02 -1.99
CA GLY A 170 7.15 3.36 -2.25
C GLY A 170 6.31 3.52 -0.98
N ASN A 171 6.89 4.15 0.05
CA ASN A 171 6.21 4.46 1.29
C ASN A 171 5.02 5.44 1.06
N PRO A 172 4.03 5.48 1.98
CA PRO A 172 2.83 6.31 1.83
C PRO A 172 3.09 7.82 1.71
N GLN A 173 4.23 8.32 2.22
CA GLN A 173 4.60 9.73 2.14
C GLN A 173 5.15 10.13 0.76
N ASP A 174 5.46 9.14 -0.07
CA ASP A 174 6.14 9.25 -1.35
C ASP A 174 5.24 8.86 -2.54
N SER A 175 3.92 9.06 -2.40
CA SER A 175 2.92 8.73 -3.42
C SER A 175 3.17 9.47 -4.74
N VAL A 176 2.98 8.76 -5.84
CA VAL A 176 3.01 9.30 -7.21
C VAL A 176 1.61 9.81 -7.54
N PRO A 177 1.41 11.13 -7.77
CA PRO A 177 0.10 11.68 -8.10
C PRO A 177 -0.51 11.06 -9.38
N ALA A 178 -1.82 11.24 -9.55
CA ALA A 178 -2.51 10.83 -10.77
C ALA A 178 -1.91 11.54 -12.01
N GLY A 179 -1.62 10.79 -13.06
CA GLY A 179 -1.00 11.29 -14.29
C GLY A 179 0.52 11.48 -14.24
N GLU A 180 1.14 11.34 -13.07
CA GLU A 180 2.57 11.57 -12.86
C GLU A 180 3.38 10.27 -12.96
N GLU A 181 4.70 10.43 -13.00
CA GLU A 181 5.66 9.32 -13.05
C GLU A 181 6.79 9.46 -12.02
N ARG A 182 7.32 8.32 -11.57
CA ARG A 182 8.46 8.24 -10.65
C ARG A 182 9.42 7.17 -11.10
N ILE A 183 10.72 7.45 -11.00
CA ILE A 183 11.75 6.43 -11.18
C ILE A 183 12.10 5.84 -9.82
N TYR A 184 11.93 4.52 -9.68
CA TYR A 184 12.51 3.74 -8.61
C TYR A 184 13.87 3.21 -9.06
N ARG A 185 14.93 3.46 -8.28
CA ARG A 185 16.29 3.01 -8.59
C ARG A 185 17.00 2.49 -7.36
N PHE A 186 17.43 1.24 -7.40
CA PHE A 186 18.15 0.59 -6.31
C PHE A 186 19.10 -0.51 -6.83
N THR A 187 20.07 -0.89 -6.01
CA THR A 187 20.97 -2.02 -6.29
C THR A 187 20.64 -3.15 -5.33
N LEU A 188 20.51 -4.37 -5.84
CA LEU A 188 20.20 -5.53 -5.00
C LEU A 188 21.44 -6.00 -4.22
N PRO A 189 21.39 -6.06 -2.88
CA PRO A 189 22.54 -6.49 -2.09
C PRO A 189 22.77 -8.01 -2.21
N LYS A 190 23.99 -8.46 -1.94
CA LYS A 190 24.27 -9.89 -1.80
C LYS A 190 23.48 -10.48 -0.62
N GLY A 191 23.00 -11.71 -0.77
CA GLY A 191 22.16 -12.37 0.22
C GLY A 191 20.69 -11.91 0.20
N SER A 192 20.26 -11.20 -0.84
CA SER A 192 18.86 -10.81 -1.07
C SER A 192 18.11 -11.76 -2.01
N ALA A 193 18.66 -12.91 -2.36
CA ALA A 193 17.94 -13.92 -3.11
C ALA A 193 16.70 -14.38 -2.32
N GLY A 194 15.52 -14.27 -2.93
CA GLY A 194 14.26 -14.57 -2.28
C GLY A 194 13.06 -14.41 -3.20
N THR A 195 11.87 -14.66 -2.64
CA THR A 195 10.60 -14.41 -3.31
C THR A 195 9.94 -13.22 -2.66
N TYR A 196 9.66 -12.21 -3.48
CA TYR A 196 9.07 -10.93 -3.09
C TYR A 196 7.84 -10.67 -3.96
N TRP A 197 7.11 -9.62 -3.62
CA TRP A 197 5.95 -9.18 -4.38
C TRP A 197 5.86 -7.65 -4.32
N TYR A 198 5.09 -7.05 -5.22
CA TYR A 198 4.91 -5.61 -5.23
C TYR A 198 3.43 -5.27 -5.29
N HIS A 199 3.06 -4.19 -4.61
CA HIS A 199 1.67 -3.74 -4.53
C HIS A 199 1.59 -2.24 -4.17
N PRO A 200 0.42 -1.61 -4.38
CA PRO A 200 0.17 -0.26 -3.89
C PRO A 200 0.28 -0.16 -2.36
N HIS A 201 0.85 0.93 -1.87
CA HIS A 201 0.87 1.29 -0.45
C HIS A 201 0.70 2.81 -0.22
N PRO A 202 -0.29 3.49 -0.85
CA PRO A 202 -0.56 4.90 -0.60
C PRO A 202 -1.20 5.14 0.77
N HIS A 203 -1.23 6.41 1.21
CA HIS A 203 -1.92 6.79 2.44
C HIS A 203 -3.43 6.91 2.23
N GLY A 204 -4.23 6.35 3.15
CA GLY A 204 -5.68 6.61 3.22
C GLY A 204 -6.53 6.03 2.08
N LEU A 205 -5.90 5.49 1.04
CA LEU A 205 -6.53 4.82 -0.09
C LEU A 205 -6.26 3.32 0.06
N GLY A 206 -7.23 2.61 0.65
CA GLY A 206 -7.21 1.15 0.72
C GLY A 206 -7.68 0.56 -0.60
N VAL A 207 -6.93 -0.41 -1.12
CA VAL A 207 -7.33 -1.28 -2.23
C VAL A 207 -8.72 -1.88 -2.06
#